data_AF-A0AAW2TAA6-F1
#
_entry.id   AF-A0AAW2TAA6-F1
#
_cell.length_a   1.000
_cell.length_b   1.000
_cell.length_c   1.000
_cell.angle_alpha   90.00
_cell.angle_beta   90.00
_cell.angle_gamma   90.00
#
_symmetry.space_group_name_H-M   'P 1'
#
loop_
_entity.id
_entity.type
_entity.pdbx_description
1 polymer ?
#
loop_
_entity_poly.entity_id
_entity_poly.type
_entity_poly.pdbx_seq_one_letter_code
_entity_poly.pdbx_strand_id
1 'polypeptide(L)'
;MMNCLGMRASDRGEMMEIEKEDLEEITEQPEDVKRIPPWRKQITIRGIVASLFIGIIYSVIVMKLNLTTGLVPNLNVSAALLAFVFIRTWTKLLQKAKFTTSPFTRQENTVIQTCAVACYSISVGGGFGSYLLGLNNRTYEEAGADTEGNSPGSYKEPGLDWMIGFLFVVSFVGLLALIPLRKIMIIDYKLRYPSGTATAVLINGFHTTKGDKMAKKQVRGFMKFCSLSFIWSFFQWFYSGGEQCGFVNFPTFGLKAWKRSFYFDFSMTYIGAGMICSHLVNLSLLLGAVLSWGVMWPLIGAKKGDWFPQSIKESSMKSLNGYKVFISIALILGDGLYNFMKTILFTVRSMYYAFNKKNLKAVSDEKNQPLDDVRRNEVFIRETIPFWVACLGYMVFSIISIIVIPIMFPQLKWYYVLVAYILAPSLSFCNAYGAGLTDMNMAYNYGKVALFVLAALTGKDNGVVAGLIGCGLIKSIVSISSDLMHDFKTGHLTLTSPRSMLVSQGIGTAIGCVVAPLTFFLLQGL
;
A
#
# COMPACT_ATOMS: atom_id res chain seq x y z
N MET A 1 12.49 16.55 21.37
CA MET A 1 12.12 17.89 21.88
C MET A 1 13.18 18.94 21.54
N MET A 2 13.55 19.07 20.26
CA MET A 2 14.45 20.14 19.81
C MET A 2 14.20 20.40 18.32
N ASN A 3 14.14 21.69 17.96
CA ASN A 3 13.82 22.31 16.65
C ASN A 3 12.37 22.79 16.43
N CYS A 4 11.90 23.69 17.30
CA CYS A 4 10.89 24.70 16.99
C CYS A 4 11.44 26.12 17.30
N LEU A 5 12.58 26.49 16.71
CA LEU A 5 13.25 27.77 16.98
C LEU A 5 12.88 28.91 16.00
N GLY A 6 11.88 28.70 15.13
CA GLY A 6 11.43 29.73 14.17
C GLY A 6 9.95 30.14 14.23
N MET A 7 9.13 29.54 15.11
CA MET A 7 7.70 29.86 15.21
C MET A 7 7.44 30.95 16.27
N ARG A 8 6.71 32.00 15.88
CA ARG A 8 6.21 33.04 16.81
C ARG A 8 5.40 32.39 17.92
N ALA A 9 5.52 32.91 19.15
CA ALA A 9 4.83 32.36 20.32
C ALA A 9 3.30 32.28 20.14
N SER A 10 2.72 33.22 19.39
CA SER A 10 1.30 33.25 19.01
C SER A 10 0.88 32.04 18.16
N ASP A 11 1.70 31.63 17.17
CA ASP A 11 1.39 30.45 16.33
C ASP A 11 1.47 29.13 17.12
N ARG A 12 2.26 29.12 18.20
CA ARG A 12 2.47 27.96 19.08
C ARG A 12 1.32 27.80 20.07
N GLY A 13 0.80 28.92 20.59
CA GLY A 13 -0.41 28.98 21.41
C GLY A 13 -1.63 28.52 20.63
N GLU A 14 -1.84 29.08 19.42
CA GLU A 14 -2.94 28.67 18.55
C GLU A 14 -2.87 27.19 18.18
N MET A 15 -1.68 26.63 17.91
CA MET A 15 -1.55 25.22 17.55
C MET A 15 -1.84 24.25 18.71
N MET A 16 -1.46 24.60 19.94
CA MET A 16 -1.78 23.80 21.13
C MET A 16 -3.25 23.94 21.54
N GLU A 17 -3.85 25.11 21.36
CA GLU A 17 -5.30 25.30 21.53
C GLU A 17 -6.08 24.54 20.47
N ILE A 18 -5.62 24.51 19.21
CA ILE A 18 -6.23 23.71 18.14
C ILE A 18 -6.05 22.21 18.39
N GLU A 19 -4.89 21.72 18.85
CA GLU A 19 -4.74 20.28 19.18
C GLU A 19 -5.63 19.85 20.36
N LYS A 20 -5.82 20.73 21.36
CA LYS A 20 -6.74 20.47 22.46
C LYS A 20 -8.21 20.57 22.03
N GLU A 21 -8.57 21.58 21.25
CA GLU A 21 -9.92 21.74 20.69
C GLU A 21 -10.25 20.64 19.68
N ASP A 22 -9.29 20.15 18.88
CA ASP A 22 -9.48 19.03 17.96
C ASP A 22 -9.71 17.72 18.75
N LEU A 23 -9.04 17.52 19.88
CA LEU A 23 -9.32 16.39 20.78
C LEU A 23 -10.69 16.53 21.48
N GLU A 24 -11.08 17.74 21.87
CA GLU A 24 -12.36 18.01 22.56
C GLU A 24 -13.56 18.03 21.58
N GLU A 25 -13.45 18.57 20.37
CA GLU A 25 -14.51 18.53 19.32
C GLU A 25 -14.70 17.13 18.70
N ILE A 26 -13.68 16.25 18.73
CA ILE A 26 -13.88 14.82 18.43
C ILE A 26 -14.87 14.19 19.43
N THR A 27 -14.99 14.74 20.64
CA THR A 27 -15.79 14.23 21.76
C THR A 27 -17.26 14.70 21.71
N GLU A 28 -17.57 15.79 21.00
CA GLU A 28 -18.93 16.34 20.87
C GLU A 28 -19.67 15.90 19.59
N GLN A 29 -19.65 14.60 19.24
CA GLN A 29 -20.31 14.05 18.04
C GLN A 29 -21.72 13.41 18.23
N PRO A 30 -22.61 13.75 19.19
CA PRO A 30 -23.86 13.02 19.38
C PRO A 30 -24.92 13.19 18.26
N GLU A 31 -24.89 14.24 17.45
CA GLU A 31 -25.92 14.47 16.39
C GLU A 31 -25.57 13.95 14.99
N ASP A 32 -24.31 13.63 14.73
CA ASP A 32 -23.80 13.33 13.37
C ASP A 32 -24.21 11.93 12.85
N VAL A 33 -24.53 11.00 13.76
CA VAL A 33 -24.86 9.60 13.42
C VAL A 33 -26.22 9.47 12.74
N LYS A 34 -27.19 10.33 13.07
CA LYS A 34 -28.52 10.34 12.42
C LYS A 34 -28.49 10.91 11.00
N ARG A 35 -27.39 11.57 10.60
CA ARG A 35 -27.23 12.21 9.28
C ARG A 35 -26.37 11.41 8.30
N ILE A 36 -25.86 10.24 8.68
CA ILE A 36 -25.00 9.43 7.80
C ILE A 36 -25.83 8.96 6.59
N PRO A 37 -25.44 9.32 5.36
CA PRO A 37 -26.16 8.87 4.17
C PRO A 37 -26.02 7.35 4.03
N PRO A 38 -27.06 6.65 3.53
CA PRO A 38 -26.97 5.22 3.25
C PRO A 38 -25.83 4.94 2.27
N TRP A 39 -25.18 3.77 2.36
CA TRP A 39 -23.96 3.46 1.62
C TRP A 39 -24.05 3.72 0.10
N ARG A 40 -25.22 3.50 -0.52
CA ARG A 40 -25.44 3.78 -1.95
C ARG A 40 -25.35 5.27 -2.31
N LYS A 41 -25.71 6.15 -1.37
CA LYS A 41 -25.61 7.62 -1.54
C LYS A 41 -24.22 8.15 -1.19
N GLN A 42 -23.36 7.34 -0.57
CA GLN A 42 -21.94 7.68 -0.35
C GLN A 42 -21.14 7.61 -1.67
N ILE A 43 -21.57 6.76 -2.60
CA ILE A 43 -21.00 6.67 -3.95
C ILE A 43 -21.77 7.63 -4.86
N THR A 44 -21.08 8.67 -5.34
CA THR A 44 -21.67 9.69 -6.22
C THR A 44 -21.02 9.63 -7.60
N ILE A 45 -21.77 10.01 -8.64
CA ILE A 45 -21.24 10.07 -10.01
C ILE A 45 -20.09 11.08 -10.11
N ARG A 46 -20.26 12.27 -9.51
CA ARG A 46 -19.18 13.27 -9.45
C ARG A 46 -17.94 12.75 -8.72
N GLY A 47 -18.14 11.91 -7.70
CA GLY A 47 -17.07 11.27 -6.98
C GLY A 47 -16.31 10.27 -7.85
N ILE A 48 -17.00 9.40 -8.58
CA ILE A 48 -16.38 8.46 -9.54
C ILE A 48 -15.58 9.21 -10.61
N VAL A 49 -16.14 10.30 -11.16
CA VAL A 49 -15.43 11.15 -12.14
C VAL A 49 -14.18 11.77 -11.53
N ALA A 50 -14.27 12.34 -10.32
CA ALA A 50 -13.11 12.89 -9.61
C ALA A 50 -12.05 11.81 -9.35
N SER A 51 -12.46 10.62 -8.92
CA SER A 51 -11.56 9.49 -8.69
C SER A 51 -10.86 9.04 -9.95
N LEU A 52 -11.53 9.06 -11.11
CA LEU A 52 -10.92 8.73 -12.39
C LEU A 52 -9.80 9.71 -12.74
N PHE A 53 -10.05 11.03 -12.66
CA PHE A 53 -9.03 12.04 -12.94
C PHE A 53 -7.85 11.97 -11.97
N ILE A 54 -8.14 11.90 -10.67
CA ILE A 54 -7.11 11.81 -9.63
C ILE A 54 -6.31 10.50 -9.78
N GLY A 55 -7.00 9.39 -10.02
CA GLY A 55 -6.40 8.08 -10.23
C GLY A 55 -5.48 8.03 -11.44
N ILE A 56 -5.86 8.62 -12.58
CA ILE A 56 -5.00 8.70 -13.78
C ILE A 56 -3.73 9.50 -13.49
N ILE A 57 -3.86 10.68 -12.87
CA ILE A 57 -2.70 11.53 -12.55
C ILE A 57 -1.73 10.79 -11.62
N TYR A 58 -2.23 10.17 -10.55
CA TYR A 58 -1.37 9.42 -9.65
C TYR A 58 -0.81 8.15 -10.26
N SER A 59 -1.53 7.45 -11.16
CA SER A 59 -0.99 6.30 -11.87
C SER A 59 0.29 6.67 -12.65
N VAL A 60 0.33 7.82 -13.31
CA VAL A 60 1.54 8.32 -14.01
C VAL A 60 2.68 8.57 -13.03
N ILE A 61 2.41 9.28 -11.93
CA ILE A 61 3.41 9.62 -10.92
C ILE A 61 3.97 8.34 -10.27
N VAL A 62 3.07 7.45 -9.85
CA VAL A 62 3.39 6.20 -9.17
C VAL A 62 4.12 5.24 -10.09
N MET A 63 3.72 5.14 -11.36
CA MET A 63 4.44 4.32 -12.33
C MET A 63 5.87 4.82 -12.50
N LYS A 64 6.07 6.13 -12.64
CA LYS A 64 7.41 6.72 -12.72
C LYS A 64 8.25 6.40 -11.48
N LEU A 65 7.69 6.64 -10.28
CA LEU A 65 8.38 6.32 -9.03
C LEU A 65 8.72 4.82 -8.95
N ASN A 66 7.80 3.94 -9.35
CA ASN A 66 8.02 2.50 -9.34
C ASN A 66 9.19 2.10 -10.28
N LEU A 67 9.30 2.73 -11.45
CA LEU A 67 10.39 2.46 -12.41
C LEU A 67 11.73 3.08 -12.00
N THR A 68 11.74 4.24 -11.32
CA THR A 68 12.98 4.95 -10.98
C THR A 68 13.54 4.58 -9.61
N THR A 69 12.69 4.49 -8.58
CA THR A 69 13.12 4.28 -7.18
C THR A 69 12.78 2.89 -6.65
N GLY A 70 11.84 2.18 -7.29
CA GLY A 70 11.34 0.88 -6.84
C GLY A 70 10.57 0.90 -5.51
N LEU A 71 10.42 2.07 -4.90
CA LEU A 71 9.75 2.27 -3.61
C LEU A 71 8.77 3.44 -3.74
N VAL A 72 7.50 3.13 -3.56
CA VAL A 72 6.40 4.10 -3.67
C VAL A 72 5.75 4.25 -2.30
N PRO A 73 5.77 5.45 -1.69
CA PRO A 73 5.03 5.70 -0.46
C PRO A 73 3.52 5.73 -0.73
N ASN A 74 2.72 5.49 0.31
CA ASN A 74 1.28 5.62 0.22
C ASN A 74 0.88 7.10 0.01
N LEU A 75 0.06 7.37 -1.02
CA LEU A 75 -0.37 8.72 -1.40
C LEU A 75 -1.82 9.03 -0.97
N ASN A 76 -2.39 8.24 -0.04
CA ASN A 76 -3.78 8.35 0.42
C ASN A 76 -4.14 9.75 0.92
N VAL A 77 -3.27 10.37 1.72
CA VAL A 77 -3.47 11.73 2.27
C VAL A 77 -3.55 12.77 1.15
N SER A 78 -2.68 12.62 0.14
CA SER A 78 -2.63 13.52 -1.01
C SER A 78 -3.87 13.36 -1.90
N ALA A 79 -4.31 12.11 -2.13
CA ALA A 79 -5.54 11.81 -2.86
C ALA A 79 -6.79 12.40 -2.16
N ALA A 80 -6.90 12.31 -0.83
CA ALA A 80 -8.00 12.90 -0.07
C ALA A 80 -8.04 14.43 -0.13
N LEU A 81 -6.87 15.08 -0.09
CA LEU A 81 -6.79 16.54 -0.25
C LEU A 81 -7.23 16.98 -1.66
N LEU A 82 -6.72 16.32 -2.70
CA LEU A 82 -7.10 16.66 -4.09
C LEU A 82 -8.58 16.37 -4.35
N ALA A 83 -9.13 15.29 -3.79
CA ALA A 83 -10.55 14.98 -3.84
C ALA A 83 -11.38 16.13 -3.25
N PHE A 84 -10.98 16.63 -2.07
CA PHE A 84 -11.65 17.78 -1.45
C PHE A 84 -11.60 19.04 -2.34
N VAL A 85 -10.42 19.40 -2.84
CA VAL A 85 -10.23 20.58 -3.69
C VAL A 85 -11.03 20.47 -4.98
N PHE A 86 -11.01 19.29 -5.63
CA PHE A 86 -11.70 19.05 -6.89
C PHE A 86 -13.21 19.15 -6.72
N ILE A 87 -13.80 18.41 -5.78
CA ILE A 87 -15.26 18.41 -5.57
C ILE A 87 -15.76 19.77 -5.09
N ARG A 88 -14.98 20.47 -4.24
CA ARG A 88 -15.35 21.80 -3.77
C ARG A 88 -15.33 22.83 -4.90
N THR A 89 -14.34 22.75 -5.78
CA THR A 89 -14.26 23.61 -6.98
C THR A 89 -15.40 23.31 -7.94
N TRP A 90 -15.64 22.02 -8.22
CA TRP A 90 -16.76 21.54 -9.03
C TRP A 90 -18.12 22.05 -8.52
N THR A 91 -18.35 21.93 -7.21
CA THR A 91 -19.60 22.35 -6.56
C THR A 91 -19.78 23.87 -6.65
N LYS A 92 -18.73 24.66 -6.43
CA LYS A 92 -18.78 26.13 -6.60
C LYS A 92 -19.06 26.56 -8.04
N LEU A 93 -18.48 25.88 -9.02
CA LEU A 93 -18.73 26.16 -10.44
C LEU A 93 -20.19 25.88 -10.81
N LEU A 94 -20.74 24.75 -10.35
CA LEU A 94 -22.15 24.42 -10.57
C LEU A 94 -23.11 25.38 -9.87
N GLN A 95 -22.79 25.82 -8.65
CA GLN A 95 -23.56 26.84 -7.94
C GLN A 95 -23.55 28.17 -8.69
N LYS A 96 -22.41 28.60 -9.24
CA LYS A 96 -22.33 29.78 -10.12
C LYS A 96 -23.19 29.61 -11.38
N ALA A 97 -23.29 28.39 -11.90
CA ALA A 97 -24.14 28.05 -13.03
C ALA A 97 -25.63 27.80 -12.64
N LYS A 98 -26.05 28.14 -11.41
CA LYS A 98 -27.41 27.99 -10.87
C LYS A 98 -27.95 26.55 -10.80
N PHE A 99 -27.08 25.54 -10.81
CA PHE A 99 -27.49 24.15 -10.58
C PHE A 99 -27.52 23.82 -9.07
N THR A 100 -28.56 23.13 -8.62
CA THR A 100 -28.65 22.60 -7.24
C THR A 100 -27.65 21.46 -7.06
N THR A 101 -26.70 21.62 -6.15
CA THR A 101 -25.69 20.60 -5.86
C THR A 101 -25.92 19.92 -4.53
N SER A 102 -25.79 18.59 -4.49
CA SER A 102 -25.77 17.82 -3.23
C SER A 102 -24.63 18.29 -2.32
N PRO A 103 -24.82 18.37 -0.99
CA PRO A 103 -23.74 18.66 -0.06
C PRO A 103 -22.62 17.63 -0.18
N PHE A 104 -21.38 18.08 -0.05
CA PHE A 104 -20.20 17.22 -0.07
C PHE A 104 -19.92 16.70 1.34
N THR A 105 -19.94 15.39 1.52
CA THR A 105 -19.82 14.73 2.82
C THR A 105 -18.44 14.12 3.02
N ARG A 106 -18.07 13.89 4.29
CA ARG A 106 -16.81 13.19 4.63
C ARG A 106 -16.74 11.79 4.01
N GLN A 107 -17.87 11.08 3.97
CA GLN A 107 -17.95 9.73 3.40
C GLN A 107 -17.72 9.75 1.89
N GLU A 108 -18.26 10.76 1.19
CA GLU A 108 -17.99 10.93 -0.25
C GLU A 108 -16.49 11.18 -0.50
N ASN A 109 -15.84 12.00 0.33
CA ASN A 109 -14.39 12.24 0.22
C ASN A 109 -13.58 10.95 0.44
N THR A 110 -13.90 10.18 1.48
CA THR A 110 -13.28 8.87 1.73
C THR A 110 -13.47 7.92 0.57
N VAL A 111 -14.69 7.83 0.01
CA VAL A 111 -14.98 6.99 -1.17
C VAL A 111 -14.13 7.41 -2.36
N ILE A 112 -13.99 8.72 -2.63
CA ILE A 112 -13.18 9.22 -3.75
C ILE A 112 -11.71 8.85 -3.57
N GLN A 113 -11.17 9.04 -2.36
CA GLN A 113 -9.81 8.66 -2.01
C GLN A 113 -9.59 7.16 -2.20
N THR A 114 -10.46 6.30 -1.65
CA THR A 114 -10.35 4.83 -1.80
C THR A 114 -10.32 4.42 -3.28
N CYS A 115 -11.22 4.96 -4.12
CA CYS A 115 -11.22 4.63 -5.56
C CYS A 115 -9.93 5.09 -6.25
N ALA A 116 -9.47 6.32 -5.98
CA ALA A 116 -8.25 6.85 -6.58
C ALA A 116 -7.00 6.04 -6.16
N VAL A 117 -6.91 5.67 -4.88
CA VAL A 117 -5.84 4.82 -4.35
C VAL A 117 -5.85 3.45 -4.98
N ALA A 118 -7.01 2.79 -5.02
CA ALA A 118 -7.18 1.51 -5.67
C ALA A 118 -6.77 1.52 -7.15
N CYS A 119 -7.02 2.63 -7.85
CA CYS A 119 -6.60 2.83 -9.23
C CYS A 119 -5.07 2.91 -9.37
N TYR A 120 -4.43 3.85 -8.68
CA TYR A 120 -2.98 4.03 -8.84
C TYR A 120 -2.18 2.87 -8.24
N SER A 121 -2.69 2.19 -7.20
CA SER A 121 -2.01 1.06 -6.56
C SER A 121 -1.77 -0.09 -7.54
N ILE A 122 -2.59 -0.24 -8.59
CA ILE A 122 -2.33 -1.23 -9.66
C ILE A 122 -1.01 -0.93 -10.39
N SER A 123 -0.58 0.33 -10.49
CA SER A 123 0.72 0.68 -11.09
C SER A 123 1.91 0.15 -10.27
N VAL A 124 1.72 -0.12 -8.97
CA VAL A 124 2.72 -0.76 -8.09
C VAL A 124 2.49 -2.26 -8.02
N GLY A 125 1.29 -2.68 -7.60
CA GLY A 125 0.91 -4.08 -7.39
C GLY A 125 0.96 -4.90 -8.67
N GLY A 126 0.62 -4.29 -9.80
CA GLY A 126 0.55 -4.90 -11.14
C GLY A 126 1.88 -5.29 -11.76
N GLY A 127 3.03 -4.98 -11.14
CA GLY A 127 4.30 -5.63 -11.56
C GLY A 127 5.07 -4.97 -12.69
N PHE A 128 4.69 -3.78 -13.09
CA PHE A 128 5.33 -3.02 -14.18
C PHE A 128 6.79 -2.68 -13.92
N GLY A 129 7.20 -2.50 -12.65
CA GLY A 129 8.60 -2.34 -12.25
C GLY A 129 9.30 -3.64 -11.84
N SER A 130 8.69 -4.82 -12.05
CA SER A 130 9.27 -6.10 -11.64
C SER A 130 9.00 -7.25 -12.59
N TYR A 131 7.93 -8.02 -12.37
CA TYR A 131 7.74 -9.32 -13.00
C TYR A 131 7.19 -9.19 -14.42
N LEU A 132 6.40 -8.14 -14.72
CA LEU A 132 5.94 -7.89 -16.08
C LEU A 132 7.08 -7.37 -16.95
N LEU A 133 7.91 -6.47 -16.42
CA LEU A 133 9.08 -5.97 -17.14
C LEU A 133 10.09 -7.11 -17.41
N GLY A 134 10.27 -8.00 -16.43
CA GLY A 134 11.16 -9.16 -16.56
C GLY A 134 10.72 -10.21 -17.57
N LEU A 135 9.50 -10.12 -18.13
CA LEU A 135 9.03 -11.01 -19.20
C LEU A 135 9.40 -10.52 -20.61
N ASN A 136 9.93 -9.29 -20.77
CA ASN A 136 10.26 -8.77 -22.09
C ASN A 136 11.49 -9.47 -22.72
N ASN A 137 11.57 -9.47 -24.05
CA ASN A 137 12.66 -10.11 -24.78
C ASN A 137 14.01 -9.47 -24.46
N ARG A 138 14.05 -8.14 -24.26
CA ARG A 138 15.29 -7.43 -23.93
C ARG A 138 15.93 -7.93 -22.63
N THR A 139 15.12 -8.22 -21.62
CA THR A 139 15.57 -8.72 -20.32
C THR A 139 15.99 -10.19 -20.44
N TYR A 140 15.29 -10.96 -21.27
CA TYR A 140 15.68 -12.31 -21.63
C TYR A 140 17.06 -12.34 -22.31
N GLU A 141 17.32 -11.43 -23.26
CA GLU A 141 18.61 -11.29 -23.94
C GLU A 141 19.71 -10.80 -23.00
N GLU A 142 19.43 -9.79 -22.17
CA GLU A 142 20.36 -9.25 -21.16
C GLU A 142 20.71 -10.28 -20.08
N ALA A 143 19.81 -11.22 -19.77
CA ALA A 143 20.07 -12.33 -18.87
C ALA A 143 21.03 -13.39 -19.46
N GLY A 144 21.23 -13.39 -20.78
CA GLY A 144 22.09 -14.31 -21.52
C GLY A 144 21.39 -15.63 -21.84
N ALA A 145 21.36 -15.99 -23.13
CA ALA A 145 20.72 -17.22 -23.62
C ALA A 145 21.38 -18.50 -23.08
N ASP A 146 22.67 -18.45 -22.72
CA ASP A 146 23.43 -19.58 -22.17
C ASP A 146 23.25 -19.73 -20.65
N THR A 147 22.47 -18.86 -20.01
CA THR A 147 22.23 -18.93 -18.57
C THR A 147 21.29 -20.08 -18.24
N GLU A 148 21.70 -20.98 -17.34
CA GLU A 148 20.85 -22.08 -16.89
C GLU A 148 19.48 -21.59 -16.41
N GLY A 149 18.41 -22.15 -16.99
CA GLY A 149 17.02 -21.78 -16.70
C GLY A 149 16.44 -20.70 -17.62
N ASN A 150 17.26 -20.02 -18.42
CA ASN A 150 16.81 -19.06 -19.43
C ASN A 150 16.54 -19.75 -20.78
N SER A 151 15.61 -20.70 -20.79
CA SER A 151 15.31 -21.52 -21.97
C SER A 151 14.77 -20.68 -23.14
N PRO A 152 15.01 -21.10 -24.41
CA PRO A 152 14.45 -20.42 -25.58
C PRO A 152 12.93 -20.27 -25.49
N GLY A 153 12.45 -19.03 -25.63
CA GLY A 153 11.02 -18.72 -25.51
C GLY A 153 10.52 -18.48 -24.08
N SER A 154 11.42 -18.35 -23.08
CA SER A 154 11.10 -17.93 -21.70
C SER A 154 10.78 -16.43 -21.57
N TYR A 155 10.17 -15.84 -22.58
CA TYR A 155 9.75 -14.44 -22.59
C TYR A 155 8.34 -14.33 -23.18
N LYS A 156 7.65 -13.25 -22.82
CA LYS A 156 6.39 -12.85 -23.43
C LYS A 156 6.35 -11.34 -23.47
N GLU A 157 6.37 -10.79 -24.68
CA GLU A 157 6.33 -9.34 -24.86
C GLU A 157 5.12 -8.72 -24.14
N PRO A 158 5.33 -7.67 -23.33
CA PRO A 158 4.26 -6.87 -22.76
C PRO A 158 3.29 -6.46 -23.86
N GLY A 159 2.01 -6.84 -23.71
CA GLY A 159 0.93 -6.54 -24.63
C GLY A 159 -0.25 -5.98 -23.85
N LEU A 160 -0.83 -4.87 -24.32
CA LEU A 160 -1.91 -4.19 -23.62
C LEU A 160 -3.10 -5.11 -23.33
N ASP A 161 -3.48 -5.91 -24.31
CA ASP A 161 -4.61 -6.84 -24.27
C ASP A 161 -4.49 -7.87 -23.14
N TRP A 162 -3.38 -8.60 -23.11
CA TRP A 162 -3.18 -9.65 -22.12
C TRP A 162 -2.80 -9.07 -20.75
N MET A 163 -2.09 -7.93 -20.68
CA MET A 163 -1.77 -7.30 -19.40
C MET A 163 -3.04 -6.82 -18.68
N ILE A 164 -3.96 -6.18 -19.41
CA ILE A 164 -5.26 -5.79 -18.88
C ILE A 164 -6.01 -7.04 -18.40
N GLY A 165 -6.11 -8.08 -19.23
CA GLY A 165 -6.78 -9.33 -18.88
C GLY A 165 -6.18 -10.00 -17.63
N PHE A 166 -4.85 -10.08 -17.55
CA PHE A 166 -4.14 -10.65 -16.42
C PHE A 166 -4.43 -9.88 -15.13
N LEU A 167 -4.35 -8.54 -15.16
CA LEU A 167 -4.59 -7.69 -14.00
C LEU A 167 -6.04 -7.80 -13.50
N PHE A 168 -7.03 -7.86 -14.40
CA PHE A 168 -8.43 -8.08 -14.01
C PHE A 168 -8.61 -9.39 -13.26
N VAL A 169 -7.96 -10.45 -13.74
CA VAL A 169 -8.05 -11.79 -13.15
C VAL A 169 -7.41 -11.82 -11.75
N VAL A 170 -6.18 -11.31 -11.61
CA VAL A 170 -5.44 -11.42 -10.33
C VAL A 170 -5.84 -10.38 -9.29
N SER A 171 -6.29 -9.19 -9.70
CA SER A 171 -6.49 -8.06 -8.77
C SER A 171 -7.77 -8.18 -7.94
N PHE A 172 -8.84 -8.71 -8.53
CA PHE A 172 -10.14 -8.82 -7.85
C PHE A 172 -10.15 -9.86 -6.72
N VAL A 173 -9.30 -10.88 -6.80
CA VAL A 173 -9.15 -11.87 -5.71
C VAL A 173 -8.65 -11.21 -4.42
N GLY A 174 -7.71 -10.25 -4.53
CA GLY A 174 -7.14 -9.52 -3.40
C GLY A 174 -8.16 -8.66 -2.64
N LEU A 175 -9.24 -8.22 -3.29
CA LEU A 175 -10.30 -7.43 -2.64
C LEU A 175 -11.08 -8.23 -1.60
N LEU A 176 -11.14 -9.55 -1.74
CA LEU A 176 -12.00 -10.40 -0.93
C LEU A 176 -11.23 -11.21 0.13
N ALA A 177 -9.92 -11.40 -0.04
CA ALA A 177 -9.11 -12.27 0.80
C ALA A 177 -9.12 -11.91 2.29
N LEU A 178 -9.08 -10.61 2.62
CA LEU A 178 -8.99 -10.12 4.01
C LEU A 178 -10.29 -9.51 4.55
N ILE A 179 -11.38 -9.52 3.78
CA ILE A 179 -12.68 -9.01 4.27
C ILE A 179 -13.10 -9.67 5.59
N PRO A 180 -13.00 -11.01 5.77
CA PRO A 180 -13.35 -11.64 7.05
C PRO A 180 -12.50 -11.18 8.23
N LEU A 181 -11.24 -10.83 7.96
CA LEU A 181 -10.24 -10.50 8.99
C LEU A 181 -10.23 -9.01 9.34
N ARG A 182 -10.98 -8.15 8.62
CA ARG A 182 -10.99 -6.70 8.86
C ARG A 182 -11.36 -6.33 10.30
N LYS A 183 -12.29 -7.06 10.93
CA LYS A 183 -12.71 -6.79 12.32
C LYS A 183 -11.54 -7.06 13.27
N ILE A 184 -10.86 -8.18 13.07
CA ILE A 184 -9.71 -8.58 13.89
C ILE A 184 -8.61 -7.52 13.79
N MET A 185 -8.29 -7.07 12.57
CA MET A 185 -7.17 -6.14 12.36
C MET A 185 -7.48 -4.71 12.82
N ILE A 186 -8.68 -4.20 12.54
CA ILE A 186 -9.04 -2.80 12.79
C ILE A 186 -9.59 -2.59 14.19
N ILE A 187 -10.45 -3.49 14.68
CA ILE A 187 -11.15 -3.35 15.96
C ILE A 187 -10.42 -4.11 17.07
N ASP A 188 -10.12 -5.40 16.88
CA ASP A 188 -9.60 -6.24 17.97
C ASP A 188 -8.12 -5.93 18.25
N TYR A 189 -7.29 -5.87 17.21
CA TYR A 189 -5.86 -5.54 17.31
C TYR A 189 -5.55 -4.04 17.30
N LYS A 190 -6.54 -3.21 16.95
CA LYS A 190 -6.42 -1.75 16.88
C LYS A 190 -5.16 -1.29 16.12
N LEU A 191 -4.83 -1.98 15.02
CA LEU A 191 -3.67 -1.61 14.20
C LEU A 191 -3.78 -0.15 13.76
N ARG A 192 -2.63 0.54 13.77
CA ARG A 192 -2.59 2.00 13.59
C ARG A 192 -2.83 2.38 12.14
N TYR A 193 -2.27 1.64 11.17
CA TYR A 193 -2.26 2.00 9.75
C TYR A 193 -1.96 3.50 9.57
N PRO A 194 -0.72 3.96 9.82
CA PRO A 194 -0.40 5.39 9.93
C PRO A 194 -0.94 6.27 8.80
N SER A 195 -0.75 5.89 7.53
CA SER A 195 -1.30 6.59 6.36
C SER A 195 -2.82 6.63 6.35
N GLY A 196 -3.48 5.52 6.72
CA GLY A 196 -4.94 5.44 6.77
C GLY A 196 -5.52 6.34 7.88
N THR A 197 -4.85 6.36 9.04
CA THR A 197 -5.21 7.24 10.16
C THR A 197 -4.96 8.72 9.84
N ALA A 198 -3.82 9.06 9.25
CA ALA A 198 -3.51 10.44 8.84
C ALA A 198 -4.53 10.95 7.81
N THR A 199 -4.94 10.09 6.86
CA THR A 199 -5.97 10.41 5.87
C THR A 199 -7.32 10.67 6.54
N ALA A 200 -7.72 9.87 7.53
CA ALA A 200 -8.97 10.08 8.24
C ALA A 200 -9.00 11.37 9.06
N VAL A 201 -7.91 11.68 9.76
CA VAL A 201 -7.76 12.93 10.53
C VAL A 201 -7.90 14.13 9.59
N LEU A 202 -7.25 14.07 8.42
CA LEU A 202 -7.35 15.12 7.41
C LEU A 202 -8.79 15.28 6.89
N ILE A 203 -9.44 14.18 6.49
CA ILE A 203 -10.81 14.22 5.97
C ILE A 203 -11.78 14.77 7.03
N ASN A 204 -11.69 14.29 8.27
CA ASN A 204 -12.55 14.78 9.35
C ASN A 204 -12.34 16.28 9.57
N GLY A 205 -11.10 16.76 9.55
CA GLY A 205 -10.78 18.18 9.68
C GLY A 205 -11.33 19.07 8.57
N PHE A 206 -11.53 18.55 7.35
CA PHE A 206 -12.17 19.30 6.27
C PHE A 206 -13.68 19.51 6.44
N HIS A 207 -14.34 18.65 7.22
CA HIS A 207 -15.79 18.56 7.29
C HIS A 207 -16.37 18.97 8.66
N THR A 208 -15.62 19.68 9.51
CA THR A 208 -16.12 20.27 10.77
C THR A 208 -16.86 21.61 10.54
N THR A 209 -17.60 22.10 11.55
CA THR A 209 -18.34 23.38 11.52
C THR A 209 -17.43 24.61 11.33
N LYS A 210 -16.17 24.54 11.81
CA LYS A 210 -15.08 25.50 11.51
C LYS A 210 -14.23 25.08 10.29
N GLY A 211 -14.62 24.05 9.56
CA GLY A 211 -13.83 23.34 8.54
C GLY A 211 -13.28 24.24 7.43
N ASP A 212 -13.91 25.36 7.13
CA ASP A 212 -13.41 26.33 6.14
C ASP A 212 -12.10 27.02 6.56
N LYS A 213 -11.91 27.30 7.85
CA LYS A 213 -10.67 27.90 8.35
C LYS A 213 -9.56 26.85 8.38
N MET A 214 -9.86 25.65 8.88
CA MET A 214 -8.88 24.55 8.94
C MET A 214 -8.48 24.08 7.54
N ALA A 215 -9.44 23.88 6.63
CA ALA A 215 -9.16 23.52 5.25
C ALA A 215 -8.29 24.57 4.55
N LYS A 216 -8.55 25.86 4.76
CA LYS A 216 -7.68 26.93 4.23
C LYS A 216 -6.26 26.86 4.82
N LYS A 217 -6.11 26.61 6.12
CA LYS A 217 -4.80 26.46 6.78
C LYS A 217 -4.04 25.24 6.23
N GLN A 218 -4.72 24.10 6.09
CA GLN A 218 -4.15 22.87 5.56
C GLN A 218 -3.78 22.99 4.08
N VAL A 219 -4.64 23.54 3.23
CA VAL A 219 -4.34 23.81 1.80
C VAL A 219 -3.16 24.78 1.68
N ARG A 220 -3.11 25.85 2.50
CA ARG A 220 -1.98 26.79 2.51
C ARG A 220 -0.69 26.11 2.96
N GLY A 221 -0.75 25.27 3.99
CA GLY A 221 0.38 24.46 4.44
C GLY A 221 0.88 23.54 3.34
N PHE A 222 -0.03 22.79 2.71
CA PHE A 222 0.29 21.90 1.59
C PHE A 222 0.96 22.67 0.45
N MET A 223 0.39 23.79 -0.01
CA MET A 223 0.98 24.60 -1.07
C MET A 223 2.35 25.14 -0.69
N LYS A 224 2.55 25.55 0.57
CA LYS A 224 3.86 26.02 1.07
C LYS A 224 4.90 24.90 1.02
N PHE A 225 4.60 23.73 1.57
CA PHE A 225 5.55 22.61 1.59
C PHE A 225 5.76 22.00 0.20
N CYS A 226 4.72 21.95 -0.64
CA CYS A 226 4.84 21.56 -2.04
C CYS A 226 5.77 22.51 -2.80
N SER A 227 5.62 23.82 -2.63
CA SER A 227 6.50 24.82 -3.25
C SER A 227 7.94 24.71 -2.75
N LEU A 228 8.13 24.53 -1.43
CA LEU A 228 9.46 24.33 -0.85
C LEU A 228 10.12 23.04 -1.37
N SER A 229 9.37 21.94 -1.41
CA SER A 229 9.85 20.67 -1.96
C SER A 229 10.19 20.79 -3.44
N PHE A 230 9.38 21.52 -4.21
CA PHE A 230 9.65 21.75 -5.64
C PHE A 230 10.92 22.57 -5.86
N ILE A 231 11.08 23.67 -5.12
CA ILE A 231 12.30 24.50 -5.18
C ILE A 231 13.52 23.69 -4.75
N TRP A 232 13.38 22.86 -3.70
CA TRP A 232 14.45 21.97 -3.26
C TRP A 232 14.82 20.93 -4.31
N SER A 233 13.84 20.25 -4.92
CA SER A 233 14.09 19.30 -6.01
C SER A 233 14.71 19.97 -7.23
N PHE A 234 14.30 21.19 -7.57
CA PHE A 234 14.91 21.98 -8.64
C PHE A 234 16.37 22.33 -8.32
N PHE A 235 16.65 22.72 -7.08
CA PHE A 235 18.02 22.95 -6.59
C PHE A 235 18.86 21.67 -6.67
N GLN A 236 18.35 20.54 -6.18
CA GLN A 236 19.05 19.25 -6.26
C GLN A 236 19.35 18.85 -7.71
N TRP A 237 18.40 19.08 -8.62
CA TRP A 237 18.57 18.83 -10.05
C TRP A 237 19.68 19.70 -10.67
N PHE A 238 19.75 20.99 -10.32
CA PHE A 238 20.80 21.90 -10.80
C PHE A 238 22.22 21.46 -10.39
N TYR A 239 22.36 20.85 -9.21
CA TYR A 239 23.64 20.34 -8.70
C TYR A 239 23.84 18.83 -8.95
N SER A 240 23.00 18.21 -9.78
CA SER A 240 23.18 16.83 -10.19
C SER A 240 24.14 16.79 -11.39
N GLY A 241 25.41 16.53 -11.11
CA GLY A 241 26.48 16.39 -12.11
C GLY A 241 26.71 14.96 -12.62
N GLY A 242 25.81 14.01 -12.30
CA GLY A 242 25.89 12.61 -12.76
C GLY A 242 25.11 11.64 -11.85
N GLU A 243 25.03 10.35 -12.23
CA GLU A 243 24.22 9.32 -11.53
C GLU A 243 24.65 9.07 -10.07
N GLN A 244 25.92 9.31 -9.73
CA GLN A 244 26.47 9.11 -8.38
C GLN A 244 26.79 10.43 -7.66
N CYS A 245 26.32 11.56 -8.18
CA CYS A 245 26.71 12.89 -7.74
C CYS A 245 25.50 13.75 -7.38
N GLY A 246 25.70 14.66 -6.41
CA GLY A 246 24.69 15.60 -5.94
C GLY A 246 24.14 15.26 -4.57
N PHE A 247 23.11 16.00 -4.15
CA PHE A 247 22.53 15.92 -2.80
C PHE A 247 21.75 14.63 -2.52
N VAL A 248 21.53 13.79 -3.53
CA VAL A 248 20.92 12.47 -3.36
C VAL A 248 21.92 11.46 -2.77
N ASN A 249 23.22 11.64 -3.06
CA ASN A 249 24.29 10.73 -2.64
C ASN A 249 25.37 11.45 -1.80
N PHE A 250 24.97 12.41 -0.95
CA PHE A 250 25.93 13.28 -0.28
C PHE A 250 26.70 12.56 0.84
N PRO A 251 28.05 12.47 0.79
CA PRO A 251 28.85 11.65 1.71
C PRO A 251 29.06 12.32 3.09
N THR A 252 27.97 12.57 3.84
CA THR A 252 27.98 13.30 5.12
C THR A 252 28.90 12.69 6.18
N PHE A 253 29.03 11.36 6.21
CA PHE A 253 29.83 10.62 7.19
C PHE A 253 31.23 10.24 6.68
N GLY A 254 31.66 10.84 5.55
CA GLY A 254 32.92 10.54 4.88
C GLY A 254 32.84 9.38 3.88
N LEU A 255 33.87 9.28 3.03
CA LEU A 255 33.88 8.36 1.88
C LEU A 255 33.85 6.88 2.27
N LYS A 256 34.39 6.51 3.44
CA LYS A 256 34.39 5.12 3.91
C LYS A 256 33.00 4.66 4.34
N ALA A 257 32.23 5.54 4.97
CA ALA A 257 30.84 5.29 5.35
C ALA A 257 29.94 5.30 4.10
N TRP A 258 30.18 6.24 3.18
CA TRP A 258 29.48 6.30 1.89
C TRP A 258 29.62 5.00 1.09
N LYS A 259 30.83 4.42 1.00
CA LYS A 259 31.04 3.08 0.37
C LYS A 259 30.22 1.96 1.00
N ARG A 260 29.79 2.12 2.26
CA ARG A 260 28.92 1.19 2.98
C ARG A 260 27.44 1.60 2.94
N SER A 261 27.08 2.51 2.03
CA SER A 261 25.73 3.08 1.89
C SER A 261 25.24 3.90 3.10
N PHE A 262 26.15 4.38 3.95
CA PHE A 262 25.83 5.36 4.99
C PHE A 262 26.05 6.77 4.46
N TYR A 263 24.97 7.39 4.02
CA TYR A 263 24.93 8.77 3.55
C TYR A 263 23.55 9.37 3.82
N PHE A 264 23.44 10.69 3.74
CA PHE A 264 22.13 11.34 3.79
C PHE A 264 21.64 11.57 2.36
N ASP A 265 20.54 10.90 2.03
CA ASP A 265 19.70 11.27 0.90
C ASP A 265 18.80 12.43 1.37
N PHE A 266 19.00 13.62 0.79
CA PHE A 266 18.19 14.80 1.10
C PHE A 266 16.83 14.80 0.36
N SER A 267 16.30 13.64 0.00
CA SER A 267 14.97 13.48 -0.59
C SER A 267 13.86 13.84 0.40
N MET A 268 13.07 14.86 0.04
CA MET A 268 11.91 15.31 0.83
C MET A 268 10.82 14.24 0.92
N THR A 269 10.78 13.31 -0.03
CA THR A 269 9.84 12.18 -0.03
C THR A 269 10.04 11.28 1.19
N TYR A 270 11.29 10.93 1.51
CA TYR A 270 11.60 10.08 2.67
C TYR A 270 11.41 10.81 4.00
N ILE A 271 11.67 12.12 4.04
CA ILE A 271 11.37 12.96 5.21
C ILE A 271 9.86 12.95 5.47
N GLY A 272 9.04 13.17 4.43
CA GLY A 272 7.58 13.12 4.54
C GLY A 272 7.06 11.76 5.03
N ALA A 273 7.58 10.66 4.47
CA ALA A 273 7.23 9.31 4.93
C ALA A 273 7.60 9.10 6.42
N GLY A 274 8.79 9.54 6.83
CA GLY A 274 9.24 9.46 8.23
C GLY A 274 8.40 10.29 9.20
N MET A 275 7.79 11.40 8.76
CA MET A 275 6.88 12.21 9.59
C MET A 275 5.52 11.52 9.83
N ILE A 276 5.08 10.66 8.91
CA ILE A 276 3.81 9.91 9.03
C ILE A 276 4.00 8.68 9.92
N CYS A 277 5.14 8.00 9.78
CA CYS A 277 5.45 6.80 10.56
C CYS A 277 5.72 7.12 12.05
N SER A 278 5.41 6.15 12.91
CA SER A 278 5.73 6.25 14.35
C SER A 278 7.24 6.33 14.56
N HIS A 279 7.69 7.10 15.55
CA HIS A 279 9.10 7.16 15.94
C HIS A 279 9.69 5.79 16.25
N LEU A 280 8.89 4.86 16.77
CA LEU A 280 9.34 3.49 17.04
C LEU A 280 9.74 2.78 15.74
N VAL A 281 8.94 2.95 14.67
CA VAL A 281 9.24 2.38 13.35
C VAL A 281 10.51 3.01 12.78
N ASN A 282 10.63 4.33 12.86
CA ASN A 282 11.82 5.03 12.34
C ASN A 282 13.11 4.62 13.08
N LEU A 283 13.05 4.48 14.40
CA LEU A 283 14.19 4.01 15.21
C LEU A 283 14.53 2.54 14.92
N SER A 284 13.52 1.68 14.76
CA SER A 284 13.72 0.28 14.37
C SER A 284 14.32 0.15 12.96
N LEU A 285 13.87 0.96 11.99
CA LEU A 285 14.46 1.01 10.65
C LEU A 285 15.92 1.49 10.69
N LEU A 286 16.22 2.52 11.48
CA LEU A 286 17.59 3.00 11.67
C LEU A 286 18.48 1.92 12.31
N LEU A 287 18.00 1.25 13.36
CA LEU A 287 18.71 0.15 14.00
C LEU A 287 18.96 -0.99 13.00
N GLY A 288 17.94 -1.35 12.21
CA GLY A 288 18.05 -2.35 11.15
C GLY A 288 19.06 -1.95 10.07
N ALA A 289 19.11 -0.67 9.68
CA ALA A 289 20.11 -0.15 8.75
C ALA A 289 21.53 -0.24 9.32
N VAL A 290 21.74 0.11 10.59
CA VAL A 290 23.03 -0.01 11.27
C VAL A 290 23.46 -1.47 11.40
N LEU A 291 22.57 -2.37 11.80
CA LEU A 291 22.89 -3.79 11.92
C LEU A 291 23.20 -4.42 10.56
N SER A 292 22.39 -4.15 9.55
CA SER A 292 22.55 -4.74 8.22
C SER A 292 23.78 -4.18 7.48
N TRP A 293 23.81 -2.87 7.22
CA TRP A 293 24.88 -2.23 6.44
C TRP A 293 26.14 -1.94 7.24
N GLY A 294 26.02 -1.76 8.57
CA GLY A 294 27.17 -1.48 9.44
C GLY A 294 27.91 -2.73 9.89
N VAL A 295 27.20 -3.84 10.11
CA VAL A 295 27.76 -5.07 10.72
C VAL A 295 27.62 -6.28 9.80
N MET A 296 26.40 -6.70 9.46
CA MET A 296 26.16 -7.97 8.78
C MET A 296 26.78 -8.05 7.37
N TRP A 297 26.50 -7.08 6.49
CA TRP A 297 27.01 -7.13 5.11
C TRP A 297 28.53 -7.01 5.03
N PRO A 298 29.20 -6.14 5.81
CA PRO A 298 30.66 -6.13 5.86
C PRO A 298 31.28 -7.45 6.36
N LEU A 299 30.68 -8.10 7.37
CA LEU A 299 31.18 -9.38 7.90
C LEU A 299 31.02 -10.51 6.88
N ILE A 300 29.88 -10.59 6.20
CA ILE A 300 29.67 -11.58 5.13
C ILE A 300 30.58 -11.27 3.94
N GLY A 301 30.75 -9.99 3.60
CA GLY A 301 31.68 -9.53 2.57
C GLY A 301 33.13 -9.94 2.84
N ALA A 302 33.56 -9.98 4.11
CA ALA A 302 34.88 -10.45 4.50
C ALA A 302 35.10 -11.96 4.28
N LYS A 303 34.02 -12.74 4.09
CA LYS A 303 34.06 -14.18 3.77
C LYS A 303 34.01 -14.47 2.26
N LYS A 304 34.30 -13.46 1.44
CA LYS A 304 34.41 -13.59 -0.02
C LYS A 304 35.56 -14.55 -0.40
N GLY A 305 35.23 -15.62 -1.10
CA GLY A 305 36.13 -16.73 -1.42
C GLY A 305 35.77 -18.02 -0.69
N ASP A 306 35.30 -17.92 0.56
CA ASP A 306 34.87 -19.08 1.36
C ASP A 306 33.36 -19.35 1.18
N TRP A 307 32.55 -18.29 1.27
CA TRP A 307 31.09 -18.42 1.25
C TRP A 307 30.48 -18.17 -0.13
N PHE A 308 31.16 -17.38 -0.97
CA PHE A 308 30.75 -17.13 -2.34
C PHE A 308 31.97 -16.83 -3.24
N PRO A 309 31.90 -17.14 -4.55
CA PRO A 309 33.06 -17.01 -5.44
C PRO A 309 33.58 -15.58 -5.56
N GLN A 310 34.91 -15.43 -5.54
CA GLN A 310 35.58 -14.13 -5.74
C GLN A 310 35.40 -13.57 -7.16
N SER A 311 35.24 -14.45 -8.15
CA SER A 311 35.15 -14.11 -9.57
C SER A 311 33.85 -13.42 -9.98
N ILE A 312 32.81 -13.47 -9.14
CA ILE A 312 31.47 -12.97 -9.47
C ILE A 312 31.26 -11.60 -8.81
N LYS A 313 30.69 -10.66 -9.56
CA LYS A 313 30.30 -9.33 -9.06
C LYS A 313 29.35 -9.45 -7.86
N GLU A 314 29.52 -8.59 -6.87
CA GLU A 314 28.71 -8.58 -5.62
C GLU A 314 27.23 -8.29 -5.85
N SER A 315 26.87 -7.68 -7.00
CA SER A 315 25.50 -7.46 -7.43
C SER A 315 24.77 -8.75 -7.85
N SER A 316 25.49 -9.81 -8.17
CA SER A 316 24.89 -11.09 -8.59
C SER A 316 24.16 -11.77 -7.43
N MET A 317 23.02 -12.41 -7.73
CA MET A 317 22.29 -13.24 -6.78
C MET A 317 23.11 -14.44 -6.27
N LYS A 318 24.15 -14.86 -7.01
CA LYS A 318 25.10 -15.92 -6.58
C LYS A 318 26.18 -15.40 -5.62
N SER A 319 26.14 -14.11 -5.28
CA SER A 319 27.13 -13.42 -4.44
C SER A 319 26.42 -12.72 -3.25
N LEU A 320 27.05 -11.71 -2.66
CA LEU A 320 26.55 -10.97 -1.50
C LEU A 320 25.09 -10.51 -1.62
N ASN A 321 24.63 -10.15 -2.82
CA ASN A 321 23.24 -9.75 -3.04
C ASN A 321 22.23 -10.86 -2.72
N GLY A 322 22.56 -12.12 -2.97
CA GLY A 322 21.71 -13.27 -2.61
C GLY A 322 21.46 -13.32 -1.10
N TYR A 323 22.51 -13.19 -0.29
CA TYR A 323 22.39 -13.14 1.17
C TYR A 323 21.51 -11.98 1.64
N LYS A 324 21.69 -10.79 1.05
CA LYS A 324 20.84 -9.62 1.35
C LYS A 324 19.37 -9.93 1.12
N VAL A 325 19.03 -10.52 -0.02
CA VAL A 325 17.65 -10.82 -0.41
C VAL A 325 17.05 -11.93 0.46
N PHE A 326 17.72 -13.07 0.61
CA PHE A 326 17.15 -14.23 1.30
C PHE A 326 17.05 -14.04 2.82
N ILE A 327 18.00 -13.38 3.46
CA ILE A 327 17.91 -13.07 4.90
C ILE A 327 16.74 -12.12 5.17
N SER A 328 16.59 -11.07 4.36
CA SER A 328 15.46 -10.14 4.50
C SER A 328 14.11 -10.84 4.29
N ILE A 329 14.01 -11.71 3.28
CA ILE A 329 12.79 -12.49 3.03
C ILE A 329 12.48 -13.42 4.21
N ALA A 330 13.48 -14.13 4.74
CA ALA A 330 13.31 -15.05 5.85
C ALA A 330 12.82 -14.33 7.13
N LEU A 331 13.35 -13.15 7.43
CA LEU A 331 12.93 -12.34 8.57
C LEU A 331 11.47 -11.87 8.44
N ILE A 332 11.10 -11.30 7.27
CA ILE A 332 9.75 -10.79 7.02
C ILE A 332 8.72 -11.93 7.04
N LEU A 333 9.03 -13.04 6.36
CA LEU A 333 8.13 -14.20 6.31
C LEU A 333 8.02 -14.88 7.67
N GLY A 334 9.13 -14.99 8.42
CA GLY A 334 9.16 -15.59 9.74
C GLY A 334 8.27 -14.84 10.75
N ASP A 335 8.44 -13.52 10.85
CA ASP A 335 7.59 -12.68 11.72
C ASP A 335 6.13 -12.69 11.28
N GLY A 336 5.88 -12.56 9.96
CA GLY A 336 4.54 -12.63 9.40
C GLY A 336 3.83 -13.94 9.73
N LEU A 337 4.47 -15.07 9.46
CA LEU A 337 3.91 -16.40 9.66
C LEU A 337 3.70 -16.72 11.15
N TYR A 338 4.62 -16.28 12.02
CA TYR A 338 4.44 -16.39 13.47
C TYR A 338 3.17 -15.65 13.92
N ASN A 339 2.98 -14.40 13.50
CA ASN A 339 1.80 -13.63 13.86
C ASN A 339 0.52 -14.21 13.26
N PHE A 340 0.54 -14.69 12.00
CA PHE A 340 -0.60 -15.36 11.39
C PHE A 340 -1.00 -16.63 12.15
N MET A 341 -0.02 -17.51 12.44
CA MET A 341 -0.27 -18.74 13.20
C MET A 341 -0.80 -18.43 14.59
N LYS A 342 -0.19 -17.45 15.27
CA LYS A 342 -0.66 -16.95 16.57
C LYS A 342 -2.11 -16.48 16.47
N THR A 343 -2.46 -15.65 15.49
CA THR A 343 -3.83 -15.18 15.29
C THR A 343 -4.79 -16.33 15.06
N ILE A 344 -4.48 -17.27 14.14
CA ILE A 344 -5.33 -18.46 13.92
C ILE A 344 -5.51 -19.24 15.20
N LEU A 345 -4.44 -19.53 15.94
CA LEU A 345 -4.52 -20.29 17.19
C LEU A 345 -5.40 -19.57 18.21
N PHE A 346 -5.26 -18.26 18.38
CA PHE A 346 -6.11 -17.47 19.26
C PHE A 346 -7.56 -17.42 18.78
N THR A 347 -7.82 -17.29 17.48
CA THR A 347 -9.18 -17.27 16.92
C THR A 347 -9.85 -18.64 17.05
N VAL A 348 -9.16 -19.74 16.72
CA VAL A 348 -9.66 -21.11 16.88
C VAL A 348 -9.88 -21.41 18.35
N ARG A 349 -8.95 -21.04 19.23
CA ARG A 349 -9.10 -21.17 20.68
C ARG A 349 -10.33 -20.39 21.17
N SER A 350 -10.46 -19.12 20.77
CA SER A 350 -11.62 -18.28 21.12
C SER A 350 -12.94 -18.87 20.62
N MET A 351 -12.99 -19.36 19.37
CA MET A 351 -14.16 -20.05 18.82
C MET A 351 -14.46 -21.36 19.56
N TYR A 352 -13.44 -22.15 19.90
CA TYR A 352 -13.60 -23.37 20.68
C TYR A 352 -14.13 -23.08 22.08
N TYR A 353 -13.61 -22.07 22.79
CA TYR A 353 -14.15 -21.64 24.07
C TYR A 353 -15.57 -21.09 23.95
N ALA A 354 -15.88 -20.33 22.90
CA ALA A 354 -17.23 -19.82 22.64
C ALA A 354 -18.23 -20.94 22.31
N PHE A 355 -17.78 -22.00 21.62
CA PHE A 355 -18.59 -23.16 21.27
C PHE A 355 -18.79 -24.10 22.47
N ASN A 356 -17.76 -24.28 23.32
CA ASN A 356 -17.86 -25.04 24.56
C ASN A 356 -18.63 -24.30 25.67
N LYS A 357 -18.76 -22.98 25.58
CA LYS A 357 -19.51 -22.16 26.55
C LYS A 357 -20.90 -21.85 26.01
N LYS A 358 -21.70 -22.88 25.71
CA LYS A 358 -23.16 -22.74 25.69
C LYS A 358 -23.59 -22.42 27.13
N ASN A 359 -24.12 -21.21 27.32
CA ASN A 359 -24.49 -20.59 28.61
C ASN A 359 -23.33 -20.09 29.47
N LEU A 360 -22.88 -18.85 29.24
CA LEU A 360 -22.81 -17.83 30.29
C LEU A 360 -22.66 -16.46 29.62
N LYS A 361 -23.65 -15.57 29.83
CA LYS A 361 -23.62 -14.16 29.41
C LYS A 361 -22.26 -13.53 29.74
N ALA A 362 -21.56 -13.05 28.72
CA ALA A 362 -20.37 -12.23 28.91
C ALA A 362 -20.80 -10.76 29.00
N VAL A 363 -21.24 -10.36 30.20
CA VAL A 363 -21.21 -8.97 30.65
C VAL A 363 -19.94 -8.83 31.47
N SER A 364 -18.87 -8.26 30.91
CA SER A 364 -17.77 -7.59 31.64
C SER A 364 -16.57 -7.35 30.72
N ASP A 365 -16.68 -6.44 29.76
CA ASP A 365 -15.51 -5.76 29.15
C ASP A 365 -15.89 -4.46 28.42
N GLU A 366 -17.18 -4.17 28.22
CA GLU A 366 -17.66 -2.93 27.60
C GLU A 366 -17.50 -1.66 28.45
N LYS A 367 -17.09 -1.75 29.72
CA LYS A 367 -17.15 -0.58 30.63
C LYS A 367 -16.02 0.46 30.50
N ASN A 368 -14.96 0.20 29.73
CA ASN A 368 -13.79 1.10 29.64
C ASN A 368 -13.46 1.59 28.23
N GLN A 369 -14.34 1.43 27.23
CA GLN A 369 -14.11 2.03 25.91
C GLN A 369 -14.75 3.42 25.84
N PRO A 370 -14.05 4.45 25.34
CA PRO A 370 -14.66 5.76 25.12
C PRO A 370 -15.86 5.62 24.19
N LEU A 371 -16.93 6.38 24.48
CA LEU A 371 -18.24 6.25 23.82
C LEU A 371 -18.15 6.37 22.28
N ASP A 372 -17.17 7.15 21.79
CA ASP A 372 -16.90 7.32 20.37
C ASP A 372 -16.28 6.09 19.71
N ASP A 373 -15.44 5.34 20.41
CA ASP A 373 -14.88 4.07 19.90
C ASP A 373 -15.99 3.02 19.78
N VAL A 374 -16.87 2.93 20.78
CA VAL A 374 -18.03 2.01 20.76
C VAL A 374 -18.92 2.32 19.55
N ARG A 375 -19.17 3.61 19.29
CA ARG A 375 -20.00 4.08 18.17
C ARG A 375 -19.36 3.86 16.79
N ARG A 376 -18.06 4.13 16.65
CA ARG A 376 -17.30 3.82 15.42
C ARG A 376 -17.33 2.32 15.12
N ASN A 377 -17.16 1.51 16.16
CA ASN A 377 -17.25 0.06 16.07
C ASN A 377 -18.66 -0.38 15.66
N GLU A 378 -19.71 0.22 16.22
CA GLU A 378 -21.10 -0.09 15.88
C GLU A 378 -21.41 0.17 14.41
N VAL A 379 -21.06 1.34 13.85
CA VAL A 379 -21.28 1.67 12.43
C VAL A 379 -20.51 0.71 11.51
N PHE A 380 -19.24 0.43 11.84
CA PHE A 380 -18.40 -0.48 11.07
C PHE A 380 -18.89 -1.95 11.12
N ILE A 381 -19.51 -2.36 12.22
CA ILE A 381 -20.08 -3.70 12.40
C ILE A 381 -21.49 -3.81 11.77
N ARG A 382 -22.31 -2.75 11.84
CA ARG A 382 -23.72 -2.76 11.39
C ARG A 382 -23.87 -2.95 9.88
N GLU A 383 -22.93 -2.46 9.08
CA GLU A 383 -22.90 -2.67 7.63
C GLU A 383 -21.91 -3.75 7.20
N THR A 384 -21.77 -4.82 8.00
CA THR A 384 -20.87 -5.91 7.68
C THR A 384 -21.21 -6.57 6.33
N ILE A 385 -20.18 -6.78 5.51
CA ILE A 385 -20.23 -7.68 4.35
C ILE A 385 -20.36 -9.12 4.90
N PRO A 386 -21.39 -9.89 4.53
CA PRO A 386 -21.54 -11.26 5.00
C PRO A 386 -20.33 -12.11 4.65
N PHE A 387 -19.86 -12.92 5.59
CA PHE A 387 -18.71 -13.82 5.38
C PHE A 387 -18.87 -14.69 4.14
N TRP A 388 -20.07 -15.25 3.94
CA TRP A 388 -20.40 -16.05 2.76
C TRP A 388 -20.21 -15.31 1.43
N VAL A 389 -20.48 -14.00 1.37
CA VAL A 389 -20.29 -13.20 0.15
C VAL A 389 -18.80 -13.05 -0.16
N ALA A 390 -17.98 -12.79 0.86
CA ALA A 390 -16.53 -12.70 0.68
C ALA A 390 -15.92 -14.05 0.26
N CYS A 391 -16.33 -15.13 0.92
CA CYS A 391 -15.86 -16.48 0.60
C CYS A 391 -16.30 -16.93 -0.81
N LEU A 392 -17.58 -16.74 -1.15
CA LEU A 392 -18.11 -17.09 -2.47
C LEU A 392 -17.43 -16.27 -3.57
N GLY A 393 -17.29 -14.95 -3.38
CA GLY A 393 -16.62 -14.12 -4.36
C GLY A 393 -15.14 -14.49 -4.52
N TYR A 394 -14.43 -14.78 -3.41
CA TYR A 394 -13.04 -15.24 -3.45
C TYR A 394 -12.93 -16.55 -4.25
N MET A 395 -13.83 -17.51 -3.99
CA MET A 395 -13.89 -18.78 -4.72
C MET A 395 -14.15 -18.56 -6.21
N VAL A 396 -15.14 -17.73 -6.57
CA VAL A 396 -15.48 -17.45 -7.98
C VAL A 396 -14.31 -16.81 -8.72
N PHE A 397 -13.70 -15.74 -8.19
CA PHE A 397 -12.56 -15.10 -8.84
C PHE A 397 -11.32 -15.99 -8.88
N SER A 398 -11.11 -16.83 -7.85
CA SER A 398 -10.01 -17.80 -7.84
C SER A 398 -10.22 -18.89 -8.90
N ILE A 399 -11.44 -19.42 -9.08
CA ILE A 399 -11.75 -20.40 -10.14
C ILE A 399 -11.51 -19.80 -11.52
N ILE A 400 -12.00 -18.58 -11.76
CA ILE A 400 -11.74 -17.85 -13.01
C ILE A 400 -10.24 -17.74 -13.25
N SER A 401 -9.48 -17.39 -12.23
CA SER A 401 -8.02 -17.25 -12.32
C SER A 401 -7.30 -18.58 -12.57
N ILE A 402 -7.74 -19.67 -11.94
CA ILE A 402 -7.20 -21.03 -12.15
C ILE A 402 -7.41 -21.50 -13.59
N ILE A 403 -8.48 -21.04 -14.27
CA ILE A 403 -8.76 -21.39 -15.67
C ILE A 403 -8.03 -20.46 -16.63
N VAL A 404 -8.12 -19.14 -16.44
CA VAL A 404 -7.63 -18.14 -17.41
C VAL A 404 -6.11 -18.04 -17.41
N ILE A 405 -5.46 -18.10 -16.25
CA ILE A 405 -3.99 -17.91 -16.16
C ILE A 405 -3.23 -18.99 -16.93
N PRO A 406 -3.53 -20.30 -16.81
CA PRO A 406 -2.87 -21.33 -17.60
C PRO A 406 -3.15 -21.22 -19.11
N ILE A 407 -4.30 -20.68 -19.52
CA ILE A 407 -4.60 -20.41 -20.94
C ILE A 407 -3.69 -19.29 -21.46
N MET A 408 -3.48 -18.24 -20.67
CA MET A 408 -2.61 -17.12 -21.03
C MET A 408 -1.12 -17.47 -20.96
N PHE A 409 -0.75 -18.35 -20.02
CA PHE A 409 0.62 -18.76 -19.70
C PHE A 409 0.66 -20.27 -19.47
N PRO A 410 0.80 -21.07 -20.54
CA PRO A 410 0.81 -22.53 -20.47
C PRO A 410 1.88 -23.10 -19.52
N GLN A 411 2.95 -22.33 -19.29
CA GLN A 411 4.04 -22.67 -18.38
C GLN A 411 3.58 -22.77 -16.92
N LEU A 412 2.56 -21.99 -16.52
CA LEU A 412 1.99 -22.01 -15.17
C LEU A 412 0.73 -22.88 -15.13
N LYS A 413 0.91 -24.16 -14.82
CA LYS A 413 -0.19 -25.13 -14.73
C LYS A 413 -1.19 -24.77 -13.61
N TRP A 414 -2.45 -25.16 -13.81
CA TRP A 414 -3.59 -24.84 -12.93
C TRP A 414 -3.38 -25.20 -11.45
N TYR A 415 -2.67 -26.30 -11.16
CA TYR A 415 -2.45 -26.74 -9.79
C TYR A 415 -1.49 -25.83 -9.01
N TYR A 416 -0.54 -25.16 -9.68
CA TYR A 416 0.30 -24.16 -9.04
C TYR A 416 -0.52 -22.94 -8.63
N VAL A 417 -1.42 -22.51 -9.50
CA VAL A 417 -2.35 -21.39 -9.26
C VAL A 417 -3.27 -21.71 -8.08
N LEU A 418 -3.80 -22.95 -8.03
CA LEU A 418 -4.62 -23.42 -6.91
C LEU A 418 -3.87 -23.36 -5.57
N VAL A 419 -2.66 -23.91 -5.50
CA VAL A 419 -1.84 -23.88 -4.28
C VAL A 419 -1.51 -22.44 -3.87
N ALA A 420 -1.20 -21.58 -4.84
CA ALA A 420 -0.94 -20.17 -4.58
C ALA A 420 -2.16 -19.47 -3.95
N TYR A 421 -3.37 -19.70 -4.45
CA TYR A 421 -4.59 -19.16 -3.84
C TYR A 421 -4.93 -19.75 -2.47
N ILE A 422 -4.58 -21.01 -2.19
CA ILE A 422 -4.74 -21.56 -0.84
C ILE A 422 -3.84 -20.83 0.17
N LEU A 423 -2.62 -20.49 -0.23
CA LEU A 423 -1.64 -19.79 0.63
C LEU A 423 -1.84 -18.27 0.67
N ALA A 424 -2.43 -17.68 -0.36
CA ALA A 424 -2.50 -16.23 -0.53
C ALA A 424 -3.19 -15.47 0.62
N PRO A 425 -4.30 -15.94 1.23
CA PRO A 425 -4.92 -15.25 2.36
C PRO A 425 -4.00 -15.15 3.58
N SER A 426 -3.18 -16.18 3.82
CA SER A 426 -2.18 -16.18 4.90
C SER A 426 -1.13 -15.11 4.66
N LEU A 427 -0.52 -15.12 3.47
CA LEU A 427 0.50 -14.12 3.11
C LEU A 427 -0.07 -12.70 3.10
N SER A 428 -1.32 -12.55 2.66
CA SER A 428 -2.02 -11.26 2.65
C SER A 428 -2.22 -10.74 4.07
N PHE A 429 -2.58 -11.60 5.02
CA PHE A 429 -2.70 -11.22 6.43
C PHE A 429 -1.36 -10.78 7.00
N CYS A 430 -0.30 -11.55 6.78
CA CYS A 430 1.04 -11.22 7.25
C CYS A 430 1.48 -9.83 6.77
N ASN A 431 1.29 -9.57 5.48
CA ASN A 431 1.64 -8.28 4.87
C ASN A 431 0.78 -7.14 5.43
N ALA A 432 -0.55 -7.32 5.47
CA ALA A 432 -1.45 -6.29 5.94
C ALA A 432 -1.27 -5.99 7.44
N TYR A 433 -0.86 -6.97 8.25
CA TYR A 433 -0.50 -6.80 9.65
C TYR A 433 0.78 -5.96 9.78
N GLY A 434 1.84 -6.34 9.05
CA GLY A 434 3.09 -5.59 9.01
C GLY A 434 2.90 -4.15 8.54
N ALA A 435 2.09 -3.94 7.50
CA ALA A 435 1.70 -2.62 7.01
C ALA A 435 0.90 -1.83 8.05
N GLY A 436 0.04 -2.48 8.83
CA GLY A 436 -0.69 -1.84 9.93
C GLY A 436 0.18 -1.30 11.06
N LEU A 437 1.37 -1.89 11.27
CA LEU A 437 2.35 -1.45 12.26
C LEU A 437 3.36 -0.44 11.70
N THR A 438 3.83 -0.65 10.47
CA THR A 438 4.98 0.06 9.90
C THR A 438 4.62 1.06 8.80
N ASP A 439 3.37 1.05 8.34
CA ASP A 439 2.87 1.79 7.17
C ASP A 439 3.44 1.32 5.82
N MET A 440 4.12 0.18 5.80
CA MET A 440 4.94 -0.26 4.68
C MET A 440 4.43 -1.57 4.08
N ASN A 441 4.05 -1.54 2.79
CA ASN A 441 3.52 -2.69 2.06
C ASN A 441 4.67 -3.49 1.42
N MET A 442 4.89 -4.72 1.90
CA MET A 442 6.01 -5.59 1.51
C MET A 442 5.63 -6.67 0.50
N ALA A 443 4.57 -6.47 -0.28
CA ALA A 443 4.07 -7.44 -1.27
C ALA A 443 5.15 -7.95 -2.24
N TYR A 444 6.14 -7.12 -2.61
CA TYR A 444 7.28 -7.52 -3.43
C TYR A 444 8.12 -8.66 -2.81
N ASN A 445 8.30 -8.66 -1.48
CA ASN A 445 9.08 -9.69 -0.80
C ASN A 445 8.33 -11.03 -0.80
N TYR A 446 7.02 -11.01 -0.57
CA TYR A 446 6.17 -12.19 -0.68
C TYR A 446 6.09 -12.72 -2.12
N GLY A 447 6.01 -11.82 -3.11
CA GLY A 447 6.10 -12.17 -4.52
C GLY A 447 7.40 -12.88 -4.87
N LYS A 448 8.55 -12.43 -4.33
CA LYS A 448 9.85 -13.10 -4.55
C LYS A 448 9.88 -14.52 -3.97
N VAL A 449 9.25 -14.77 -2.82
CA VAL A 449 9.12 -16.15 -2.29
C VAL A 449 8.37 -17.02 -3.29
N ALA A 450 7.22 -16.54 -3.78
CA ALA A 450 6.44 -17.25 -4.78
C ALA A 450 7.24 -17.46 -6.08
N LEU A 451 8.01 -16.45 -6.50
CA LEU A 451 8.90 -16.52 -7.66
C LEU A 451 9.87 -17.71 -7.54
N PHE A 452 10.64 -17.77 -6.45
CA PHE A 452 11.65 -18.81 -6.28
C PHE A 452 11.05 -20.19 -6.09
N VAL A 453 9.97 -20.31 -5.30
CA VAL A 453 9.30 -21.59 -5.06
C VAL A 453 8.70 -22.11 -6.37
N LEU A 454 7.96 -21.29 -7.11
CA LEU A 454 7.32 -21.73 -8.34
C LEU A 454 8.36 -22.01 -9.43
N ALA A 455 9.37 -21.16 -9.59
CA ALA A 455 10.46 -21.41 -10.54
C ALA A 455 11.18 -22.74 -10.26
N ALA A 456 11.44 -23.05 -8.98
CA ALA A 456 12.04 -24.33 -8.60
C ALA A 456 11.11 -25.52 -8.89
N LEU A 457 9.80 -25.38 -8.66
CA LEU A 457 8.84 -26.46 -8.84
C LEU A 457 8.44 -26.72 -10.30
N THR A 458 8.56 -25.73 -11.20
CA THR A 458 8.21 -25.90 -12.62
C THR A 458 9.33 -26.49 -13.47
N GLY A 459 10.55 -26.57 -12.93
CA GLY A 459 11.72 -27.11 -13.62
C GLY A 459 12.44 -26.08 -14.50
N LYS A 460 13.57 -26.49 -15.08
CA LYS A 460 14.50 -25.59 -15.79
C LYS A 460 13.89 -24.95 -17.05
N ASP A 461 13.01 -25.64 -17.75
CA ASP A 461 12.52 -25.19 -19.06
C ASP A 461 11.37 -24.18 -18.97
N ASN A 462 10.58 -24.18 -17.90
CA ASN A 462 9.39 -23.34 -17.73
C ASN A 462 9.46 -22.43 -16.50
N GLY A 463 10.50 -22.56 -15.68
CA GLY A 463 10.58 -21.96 -14.35
C GLY A 463 10.56 -20.43 -14.35
N VAL A 464 11.17 -19.79 -15.35
CA VAL A 464 11.25 -18.32 -15.42
C VAL A 464 9.86 -17.70 -15.60
N VAL A 465 9.15 -18.09 -16.66
CA VAL A 465 7.80 -17.55 -16.95
C VAL A 465 6.82 -17.91 -15.84
N ALA A 466 6.79 -19.18 -15.41
CA ALA A 466 5.89 -19.62 -14.35
C ALA A 466 6.19 -18.93 -13.00
N GLY A 467 7.47 -18.73 -12.67
CA GLY A 467 7.91 -18.00 -11.50
C GLY A 467 7.52 -16.53 -11.53
N LEU A 468 7.71 -15.84 -12.66
CA LEU A 468 7.37 -14.42 -12.83
C LEU A 468 5.85 -14.20 -12.73
N ILE A 469 5.04 -15.03 -13.40
CA ILE A 469 3.58 -14.92 -13.34
C ILE A 469 3.03 -15.31 -11.97
N GLY A 470 3.55 -16.37 -11.37
CA GLY A 470 3.17 -16.78 -10.02
C GLY A 470 3.56 -15.77 -8.94
N CYS A 471 4.72 -15.13 -9.09
CA CYS A 471 5.12 -13.95 -8.32
C CYS A 471 4.08 -12.84 -8.44
N GLY A 472 3.66 -12.53 -9.67
CA GLY A 472 2.67 -11.51 -9.93
C GLY A 472 1.32 -11.76 -9.30
N LEU A 473 0.85 -13.01 -9.36
CA LEU A 473 -0.37 -13.46 -8.71
C LEU A 473 -0.31 -13.20 -7.20
N ILE A 474 0.71 -13.72 -6.51
CA ILE A 474 0.82 -13.55 -5.05
C ILE A 474 1.01 -12.08 -4.68
N LYS A 475 1.90 -11.37 -5.38
CA LYS A 475 2.16 -9.95 -5.13
C LYS A 475 0.89 -9.11 -5.26
N SER A 476 0.11 -9.31 -6.33
CA SER A 476 -1.09 -8.51 -6.59
C SER A 476 -2.11 -8.67 -5.46
N ILE A 477 -2.42 -9.92 -5.08
CA ILE A 477 -3.37 -10.22 -4.00
C ILE A 477 -2.90 -9.61 -2.69
N VAL A 478 -1.65 -9.88 -2.31
CA VAL A 478 -1.04 -9.44 -1.05
C VAL A 478 -0.98 -7.90 -0.96
N SER A 479 -0.71 -7.23 -2.08
CA SER A 479 -0.68 -5.77 -2.16
C SER A 479 -2.07 -5.18 -1.98
N ILE A 480 -3.04 -5.61 -2.79
CA ILE A 480 -4.41 -5.07 -2.82
C ILE A 480 -5.13 -5.32 -1.50
N SER A 481 -4.95 -6.51 -0.93
CA SER A 481 -5.50 -6.85 0.38
C SER A 481 -4.98 -5.94 1.51
N SER A 482 -3.69 -5.57 1.45
CA SER A 482 -3.09 -4.66 2.42
C SER A 482 -3.60 -3.23 2.25
N ASP A 483 -3.68 -2.74 1.01
CA ASP A 483 -4.20 -1.40 0.70
C ASP A 483 -5.68 -1.27 1.12
N LEU A 484 -6.49 -2.32 0.91
CA LEU A 484 -7.87 -2.40 1.41
C LEU A 484 -7.95 -2.25 2.95
N MET A 485 -6.98 -2.76 3.71
CA MET A 485 -6.96 -2.59 5.16
C MET A 485 -6.61 -1.14 5.57
N HIS A 486 -5.72 -0.47 4.85
CA HIS A 486 -5.47 0.97 5.04
C HIS A 486 -6.75 1.76 4.82
N ASP A 487 -7.44 1.49 3.71
CA ASP A 487 -8.69 2.16 3.40
C ASP A 487 -9.73 1.85 4.47
N PHE A 488 -9.95 0.59 4.87
CA PHE A 488 -10.88 0.24 5.96
C PHE A 488 -10.57 0.96 7.27
N LYS A 489 -9.30 1.21 7.61
CA LYS A 489 -8.96 2.07 8.75
C LYS A 489 -9.48 3.49 8.54
N THR A 490 -9.23 4.09 7.37
CA THR A 490 -9.74 5.42 7.04
C THR A 490 -11.27 5.46 7.10
N GLY A 491 -11.94 4.43 6.59
CA GLY A 491 -13.39 4.31 6.65
C GLY A 491 -13.96 4.20 8.05
N HIS A 492 -13.35 3.38 8.91
CA HIS A 492 -13.72 3.25 10.32
C HIS A 492 -13.67 4.60 11.05
N LEU A 493 -12.59 5.37 10.83
CA LEU A 493 -12.39 6.67 11.47
C LEU A 493 -13.21 7.82 10.86
N THR A 494 -13.67 7.68 9.61
CA THR A 494 -14.55 8.66 8.92
C THR A 494 -16.03 8.29 8.95
N LEU A 495 -16.38 7.18 9.63
CA LEU A 495 -17.74 6.64 9.68
C LEU A 495 -18.30 6.37 8.27
N THR A 496 -17.44 5.86 7.38
CA THR A 496 -17.79 5.44 6.01
C THR A 496 -18.15 3.96 6.01
N SER A 497 -19.13 3.56 5.19
CA SER A 497 -19.58 2.17 5.15
C SER A 497 -18.51 1.24 4.56
N PRO A 498 -18.23 0.07 5.19
CA PRO A 498 -17.36 -0.93 4.59
C PRO A 498 -17.85 -1.44 3.22
N ARG A 499 -19.16 -1.36 2.93
CA ARG A 499 -19.73 -1.77 1.64
C ARG A 499 -19.45 -0.75 0.55
N SER A 500 -19.61 0.54 0.84
CA SER A 500 -19.29 1.60 -0.13
C SER A 500 -17.81 1.59 -0.46
N MET A 501 -16.96 1.31 0.53
CA MET A 501 -15.51 1.19 0.34
C MET A 501 -15.13 0.00 -0.53
N LEU A 502 -15.69 -1.19 -0.29
CA LEU A 502 -15.40 -2.35 -1.13
C LEU A 502 -15.80 -2.10 -2.60
N VAL A 503 -16.98 -1.51 -2.83
CA VAL A 503 -17.44 -1.17 -4.18
C VAL A 503 -16.54 -0.11 -4.81
N SER A 504 -16.19 0.93 -4.05
CA SER A 504 -15.28 1.99 -4.49
C SER A 504 -13.91 1.44 -4.89
N GLN A 505 -13.38 0.52 -4.09
CA GLN A 505 -12.12 -0.14 -4.36
C GLN A 505 -12.20 -1.05 -5.59
N GLY A 506 -13.31 -1.79 -5.76
CA GLY A 506 -13.55 -2.57 -6.98
C GLY A 506 -13.62 -1.71 -8.25
N ILE A 507 -14.28 -0.56 -8.19
CA ILE A 507 -14.32 0.41 -9.31
C ILE A 507 -12.92 0.94 -9.60
N GLY A 508 -12.20 1.39 -8.57
CA GLY A 508 -10.84 1.91 -8.72
C GLY A 508 -9.87 0.86 -9.26
N THR A 509 -9.95 -0.39 -8.78
CA THR A 509 -9.18 -1.52 -9.31
C THR A 509 -9.50 -1.78 -10.77
N ALA A 510 -10.78 -1.76 -11.18
CA ALA A 510 -11.16 -1.92 -12.59
C ALA A 510 -10.55 -0.84 -13.49
N ILE A 511 -10.63 0.43 -13.05
CA ILE A 511 -10.01 1.56 -13.75
C ILE A 511 -8.49 1.36 -13.81
N GLY A 512 -7.86 0.99 -12.68
CA GLY A 512 -6.42 0.76 -12.58
C GLY A 512 -5.93 -0.37 -13.50
N CYS A 513 -6.70 -1.44 -13.68
CA CYS A 513 -6.37 -2.54 -14.60
C CYS A 513 -6.25 -2.07 -16.05
N VAL A 514 -6.90 -0.97 -16.43
CA VAL A 514 -6.82 -0.37 -17.78
C VAL A 514 -5.79 0.77 -17.83
N VAL A 515 -5.85 1.68 -16.85
CA VAL A 515 -5.00 2.88 -16.81
C VAL A 515 -3.54 2.53 -16.58
N ALA A 516 -3.22 1.54 -15.74
CA ALA A 516 -1.83 1.22 -15.41
C ALA A 516 -1.06 0.66 -16.62
N PRO A 517 -1.60 -0.32 -17.41
CA PRO A 517 -0.95 -0.72 -18.66
C PRO A 517 -0.79 0.43 -19.65
N LEU A 518 -1.83 1.25 -19.88
CA LEU A 518 -1.73 2.41 -20.79
C LEU A 518 -0.62 3.38 -20.36
N THR A 519 -0.50 3.62 -19.05
CA THR A 519 0.54 4.48 -18.48
C THR A 519 1.92 3.88 -18.67
N PHE A 520 2.06 2.57 -18.47
CA PHE A 520 3.32 1.86 -18.67
C PHE A 520 3.81 1.97 -20.12
N PHE A 521 2.94 1.73 -21.10
CA PHE A 521 3.27 1.88 -22.51
C PHE A 521 3.60 3.32 -22.90
N LEU A 522 2.89 4.31 -22.34
CA LEU A 522 3.21 5.71 -22.56
C LEU A 522 4.63 6.05 -22.10
N LEU A 523 5.08 5.50 -20.97
CA LEU A 523 6.43 5.72 -20.45
C LEU A 523 7.51 4.88 -21.13
N GLN A 524 7.16 3.75 -21.75
CA GLN A 524 8.11 2.89 -22.48
C GLN A 524 8.33 3.34 -23.93
N GLY A 525 7.34 4.02 -24.53
CA GLY A 525 7.43 4.61 -25.86
C GLY A 525 8.04 6.03 -25.91
N LEU A 526 8.32 6.61 -24.74
CA LEU A 526 9.11 7.84 -24.52
C LEU A 526 10.56 7.46 -24.22
#